data_AF-A0A9W7YZB3-F1
#
_entry.id   AF-A0A9W7YZB3-F1
#
_cell.length_a   1.000
_cell.length_b   1.000
_cell.length_c   1.000
_cell.angle_alpha   90.00
_cell.angle_beta   90.00
_cell.angle_gamma   90.00
#
_symmetry.space_group_name_H-M   'P 1'
#
loop_
_entity.id
_entity.type
_entity.pdbx_description
1 polymer ?
#
loop_
_entity_poly.entity_id
_entity_poly.type
_entity_poly.pdbx_seq_one_letter_code
_entity_poly.pdbx_strand_id
1 'polypeptide(L)'
;MTELNGVDDIHGFFQFASDSDSDDGLFVAARDRKKDFDVTQINYTPQIDKDAWFDRSKDTSVVEWAAEHNGLDEITFTVQRLYFKQEYTMTIYLCKQMVCAYVARYGKNARIASIREIIDIGARSAMRVDDLESTRYFYDWYLQCGGMNPGYNSFRAHVLAKLSRWEEAIEQHILYLEQRHQDAVVWENIGLALVSLSQKHGVDTKLQEPLLRLALGSYCRAFSIIHGCKNWKPTEAAVRRKHIQTTRLWQNAVSAAQDLSISVDSSNKNAEDEPTWQKLQAEVTGGQPWLPDLLDLCTISLGKSLVWIASQLADGPSSEGNDADEEKNVAEL
;
A
#
# COMPACT_ATOMS: atom_id res chain seq x y z
N MET A 1 6.05 16.31 16.40
CA MET A 1 6.18 14.85 16.21
C MET A 1 4.81 14.25 16.43
N THR A 2 4.01 14.23 15.37
CA THR A 2 2.70 13.57 15.37
C THR A 2 3.00 12.08 15.21
N GLU A 3 2.78 11.29 16.25
CA GLU A 3 2.87 9.83 16.14
C GLU A 3 1.90 9.37 15.06
N LEU A 4 2.43 8.84 13.96
CA LEU A 4 1.67 8.07 12.98
C LEU A 4 1.25 6.75 13.65
N ASN A 5 0.30 6.84 14.57
CA ASN A 5 -0.18 5.72 15.37
C ASN A 5 -0.89 4.70 14.47
N GLY A 6 -0.38 3.47 14.51
CA GLY A 6 -1.12 2.24 14.23
C GLY A 6 -1.85 2.17 12.89
N VAL A 7 -1.10 2.08 11.79
CA VAL A 7 -1.68 1.53 10.55
C VAL A 7 -1.92 0.03 10.79
N ASP A 8 -3.08 -0.34 11.32
CA ASP A 8 -3.60 -1.71 11.22
C ASP A 8 -3.89 -1.99 9.74
N ASP A 9 -2.83 -2.24 8.96
CA ASP A 9 -2.98 -2.82 7.63
C ASP A 9 -3.45 -4.24 7.85
N ILE A 10 -4.74 -4.43 7.65
CA ILE A 10 -5.31 -5.74 7.40
C ILE A 10 -4.49 -6.33 6.25
N HIS A 11 -3.78 -7.43 6.51
CA HIS A 11 -2.83 -8.15 5.65
C HIS A 11 -3.40 -8.66 4.30
N GLY A 12 -4.21 -7.87 3.59
CA GLY A 12 -4.90 -8.26 2.36
C GLY A 12 -4.10 -8.06 1.08
N PHE A 13 -2.76 -8.00 1.13
CA PHE A 13 -1.94 -7.73 -0.07
C PHE A 13 -1.07 -8.90 -0.54
N PHE A 14 -1.19 -10.08 0.08
CA PHE A 14 -0.69 -11.33 -0.50
C PHE A 14 -1.89 -12.11 -1.04
N GLN A 15 -2.44 -11.62 -2.15
CA GLN A 15 -3.15 -12.51 -3.07
C GLN A 15 -2.08 -13.01 -4.04
N PHE A 16 -1.95 -14.33 -4.15
CA PHE A 16 -1.05 -14.96 -5.10
C PHE A 16 -1.88 -15.35 -6.31
N ALA A 17 -1.46 -14.84 -7.47
CA ALA A 17 -2.06 -15.14 -8.75
C ALA A 17 -1.80 -16.61 -9.01
N SER A 18 -2.79 -17.44 -8.68
CA SER A 18 -2.89 -18.69 -9.38
C SER A 18 -3.45 -18.33 -10.75
N ASP A 19 -2.61 -18.38 -11.78
CA ASP A 19 -3.07 -18.33 -13.17
C ASP A 19 -4.12 -19.44 -13.37
N SER A 20 -5.39 -19.09 -13.25
CA SER A 20 -6.49 -19.99 -13.58
C SER A 20 -6.80 -19.78 -15.07
N ASP A 21 -6.04 -20.45 -15.93
CA ASP A 21 -6.41 -20.62 -17.32
C ASP A 21 -7.81 -21.23 -17.38
N SER A 22 -8.77 -20.44 -17.86
CA SER A 22 -10.16 -20.85 -18.11
C SER A 22 -10.20 -21.82 -19.29
N ASP A 23 -9.83 -23.08 -19.05
CA ASP A 23 -10.09 -24.21 -19.95
C ASP A 23 -11.42 -24.87 -19.57
N ASP A 24 -12.52 -24.14 -19.80
CA ASP A 24 -13.90 -24.54 -19.47
C ASP A 24 -14.43 -25.74 -20.29
N GLY A 25 -13.58 -26.41 -21.08
CA GLY A 25 -13.97 -27.50 -21.96
C GLY A 25 -13.61 -28.91 -21.50
N LEU A 26 -12.61 -29.10 -20.62
CA LEU A 26 -11.97 -30.42 -20.45
C LEU A 26 -12.26 -31.17 -19.14
N PHE A 27 -13.01 -30.59 -18.18
CA PHE A 27 -13.22 -31.18 -16.84
C PHE A 27 -14.66 -31.65 -16.55
N VAL A 28 -15.39 -32.14 -17.56
CA VAL A 28 -16.72 -32.77 -17.34
C VAL A 28 -16.60 -34.25 -16.90
N ALA A 29 -15.41 -34.86 -16.97
CA ALA A 29 -15.22 -36.29 -16.74
C ALA A 29 -14.35 -36.62 -15.51
N ALA A 30 -14.77 -36.21 -14.31
CA ALA A 30 -14.44 -36.89 -13.04
C ALA A 30 -15.18 -36.24 -11.85
N ARG A 31 -16.52 -36.37 -11.81
CA ARG A 31 -17.28 -36.20 -10.54
C ARG A 31 -17.14 -37.43 -9.64
N ASP A 32 -15.94 -38.00 -9.58
CA ASP A 32 -15.63 -39.06 -8.63
C ASP A 32 -15.47 -38.43 -7.25
N ARG A 33 -16.54 -38.57 -6.46
CA ARG A 33 -16.59 -38.56 -4.99
C ARG A 33 -15.41 -37.84 -4.35
N LYS A 34 -15.51 -36.50 -4.20
CA LYS A 34 -14.74 -35.80 -3.16
C LYS A 34 -15.11 -36.49 -1.85
N LYS A 35 -14.22 -37.35 -1.34
CA LYS A 35 -14.34 -37.87 0.02
C LYS A 35 -14.30 -36.65 0.93
N ASP A 36 -15.34 -36.46 1.73
CA ASP A 36 -15.29 -35.53 2.84
C ASP A 36 -14.17 -36.01 3.76
N PHE A 37 -13.01 -35.36 3.68
CA PHE A 37 -11.93 -35.57 4.61
C PHE A 37 -12.29 -34.82 5.88
N ASP A 38 -12.44 -35.55 6.96
CA ASP A 38 -12.57 -34.97 8.28
C ASP A 38 -11.26 -34.23 8.61
N VAL A 39 -11.32 -32.89 8.60
CA VAL A 39 -10.17 -32.01 8.85
C VAL A 39 -9.52 -32.32 10.21
N THR A 40 -10.27 -32.88 11.16
CA THR A 40 -9.73 -33.28 12.47
C THR A 40 -8.81 -34.50 12.40
N GLN A 41 -8.85 -35.28 11.32
CA GLN A 41 -7.96 -36.42 11.08
C GLN A 41 -6.65 -36.02 10.38
N ILE A 42 -6.54 -34.78 9.91
CA ILE A 42 -5.30 -34.26 9.33
C ILE A 42 -4.36 -33.90 10.49
N ASN A 43 -3.56 -34.89 10.90
CA ASN A 43 -2.46 -34.66 11.83
C ASN A 43 -1.27 -34.03 11.08
N TYR A 44 -1.44 -32.78 10.65
CA TYR A 44 -0.39 -32.00 10.03
C TYR A 44 0.49 -31.39 11.12
N THR A 45 1.71 -31.90 11.26
CA THR A 45 2.77 -31.18 11.95
C THR A 45 3.46 -30.31 10.90
N PRO A 46 3.39 -28.98 11.00
CA PRO A 46 4.12 -28.09 10.10
C PRO A 46 5.60 -28.50 10.06
N GLN A 47 6.16 -28.63 8.85
CA GLN A 47 7.54 -29.10 8.65
C GLN A 47 8.55 -28.24 9.43
N ILE A 48 8.20 -26.98 9.65
CA ILE A 48 8.93 -25.97 10.41
C ILE A 48 9.13 -26.26 11.90
N ASP A 49 8.28 -27.08 12.52
CA ASP A 49 8.50 -27.52 13.92
C ASP A 49 9.60 -28.60 14.00
N LYS A 50 10.10 -29.04 12.84
CA LYS A 50 11.23 -29.97 12.67
C LYS A 50 12.44 -29.32 11.99
N ASP A 51 12.31 -28.11 11.45
CA ASP A 51 13.36 -27.44 10.69
C ASP A 51 14.44 -26.89 11.63
N ALA A 52 15.46 -27.71 11.83
CA ALA A 52 16.63 -27.39 12.65
C ALA A 52 17.56 -26.33 12.04
N TRP A 53 17.22 -25.74 10.89
CA TRP A 53 18.05 -24.70 10.28
C TRP A 53 17.92 -23.36 10.99
N PHE A 54 16.73 -23.07 11.55
CA PHE A 54 16.53 -21.95 12.48
C PHE A 54 16.67 -22.40 13.94
N ASP A 55 17.48 -23.42 14.19
CA ASP A 55 17.92 -23.72 15.54
C ASP A 55 18.96 -22.66 15.94
N ARG A 56 18.55 -21.75 16.82
CA ARG A 56 19.39 -20.65 17.35
C ARG A 56 20.69 -21.13 18.01
N SER A 57 20.81 -22.42 18.29
CA SER A 57 22.01 -23.02 18.87
C SER A 57 23.07 -23.43 17.83
N LYS A 58 22.71 -23.48 16.53
CA LYS A 58 23.65 -23.79 15.45
C LYS A 58 24.15 -22.51 14.81
N ASP A 59 25.47 -22.39 14.71
CA ASP A 59 26.20 -21.22 14.16
C ASP A 59 26.29 -21.26 12.62
N THR A 60 25.32 -21.90 11.95
CA THR A 60 25.34 -22.02 10.49
C THR A 60 24.85 -20.72 9.86
N SER A 61 25.69 -20.09 9.04
CA SER A 61 25.31 -18.85 8.35
C SER A 61 24.28 -19.11 7.25
N VAL A 62 23.49 -18.08 6.91
CA VAL A 62 22.53 -18.12 5.78
C VAL A 62 23.22 -18.51 4.46
N VAL A 63 24.48 -18.08 4.28
CA VAL A 63 25.28 -18.38 3.09
C VAL A 63 25.64 -19.87 3.03
N GLU A 64 26.13 -20.44 4.13
CA GLU A 64 26.47 -21.87 4.23
C GLU A 64 25.21 -22.73 4.03
N TRP A 65 24.10 -22.35 4.68
CA TRP A 65 22.85 -23.08 4.55
C TRP A 65 22.33 -23.10 3.10
N ALA A 66 22.32 -21.93 2.43
CA ALA A 66 21.86 -21.81 1.04
C ALA A 66 22.77 -22.55 0.04
N ALA A 67 24.02 -22.82 0.41
CA ALA A 67 24.92 -23.66 -0.37
C ALA A 67 24.60 -25.16 -0.21
N GLU A 68 24.19 -25.59 0.98
CA GLU A 68 23.88 -26.99 1.29
C GLU A 68 22.49 -27.45 0.80
N HIS A 69 21.48 -26.57 0.81
CA HIS A 69 20.07 -26.96 0.64
C HIS A 69 19.44 -26.51 -0.70
N ASN A 70 20.25 -26.37 -1.75
CA ASN A 70 19.80 -26.13 -3.14
C ASN A 70 18.86 -24.92 -3.38
N GLY A 71 18.73 -23.95 -2.47
CA GLY A 71 17.86 -22.80 -2.72
C GLY A 71 17.72 -21.82 -1.56
N LEU A 72 16.92 -20.77 -1.77
CA LEU A 72 16.56 -19.76 -0.77
C LEU A 72 15.10 -19.91 -0.28
N ASP A 73 14.36 -20.88 -0.81
CA ASP A 73 12.90 -20.98 -0.63
C ASP A 73 12.50 -21.20 0.84
N GLU A 74 13.20 -22.07 1.57
CA GLU A 74 12.89 -22.29 3.00
C GLU A 74 13.13 -21.03 3.85
N ILE A 75 14.15 -20.24 3.49
CA ILE A 75 14.44 -18.97 4.17
C ILE A 75 13.34 -17.95 3.86
N THR A 76 12.87 -17.89 2.62
CA THR A 76 11.73 -17.05 2.21
C THR A 76 10.49 -17.34 3.06
N PHE A 77 10.14 -18.62 3.23
CA PHE A 77 9.00 -19.01 4.09
C PHE A 77 9.19 -18.57 5.55
N THR A 78 10.41 -18.65 6.07
CA THR A 78 10.69 -18.21 7.43
C THR A 78 10.61 -16.70 7.58
N VAL A 79 11.12 -15.93 6.61
CA VAL A 79 10.97 -14.46 6.56
C VAL A 79 9.49 -14.07 6.55
N GLN A 80 8.68 -14.68 5.68
CA GLN A 80 7.23 -14.44 5.63
C GLN A 80 6.57 -14.77 6.97
N ARG A 81 6.90 -15.92 7.58
CA ARG A 81 6.34 -16.31 8.89
C ARG A 81 6.67 -15.30 9.97
N LEU A 82 7.93 -14.89 10.08
CA LEU A 82 8.37 -13.91 11.08
C LEU A 82 7.66 -12.57 10.87
N TYR A 83 7.49 -12.15 9.61
CA TYR A 83 6.69 -10.97 9.27
C TYR A 83 5.24 -11.07 9.77
N PHE A 84 4.55 -12.19 9.51
CA PHE A 84 3.17 -12.39 9.98
C PHE A 84 3.05 -12.57 11.49
N LYS A 85 4.10 -13.07 12.16
CA LYS A 85 4.22 -13.09 13.63
C LYS A 85 4.60 -11.74 14.22
N GLN A 86 4.82 -10.72 13.39
CA GLN A 86 5.24 -9.38 13.80
C GLN A 86 6.63 -9.35 14.48
N GLU A 87 7.49 -10.33 14.18
CA GLU A 87 8.89 -10.38 14.65
C GLU A 87 9.80 -9.52 13.76
N TYR A 88 9.42 -8.25 13.54
CA TYR A 88 9.98 -7.39 12.49
C TYR A 88 11.50 -7.21 12.54
N THR A 89 12.09 -7.07 13.73
CA THR A 89 13.55 -6.93 13.88
C THR A 89 14.29 -8.16 13.34
N MET A 90 13.77 -9.36 13.61
CA MET A 90 14.35 -10.60 13.09
C MET A 90 14.12 -10.73 11.59
N THR A 91 12.93 -10.37 11.11
CA THR A 91 12.61 -10.33 9.68
C THR A 91 13.59 -9.44 8.92
N ILE A 92 13.84 -8.21 9.41
CA ILE A 92 14.80 -7.27 8.82
C ILE A 92 16.20 -7.89 8.74
N TYR A 93 16.66 -8.49 9.84
CA TYR A 93 17.97 -9.13 9.90
C TYR A 93 18.11 -10.22 8.83
N LEU A 94 17.15 -11.16 8.77
CA LEU A 94 17.19 -12.25 7.80
C LEU A 94 17.09 -11.76 6.35
N CYS A 95 16.22 -10.78 6.08
CA CYS A 95 16.14 -10.16 4.75
C CYS A 95 17.49 -9.58 4.32
N LYS A 96 18.21 -8.86 5.20
CA LYS A 96 19.56 -8.34 4.90
C LYS A 96 20.55 -9.48 4.61
N GLN A 97 20.55 -10.54 5.43
CA GLN A 97 21.43 -11.70 5.20
C GLN A 97 21.15 -12.38 3.86
N MET A 98 19.87 -12.53 3.49
CA MET A 98 19.49 -13.11 2.20
C MET A 98 19.94 -12.25 1.01
N VAL A 99 19.75 -10.93 1.08
CA VAL A 99 20.22 -10.01 0.03
C VAL A 99 21.74 -10.12 -0.12
N CYS A 100 22.49 -10.10 0.99
CA CYS A 100 23.95 -10.28 0.97
C CYS A 100 24.36 -11.63 0.37
N ALA A 101 23.74 -12.73 0.80
CA ALA A 101 24.03 -14.07 0.29
C ALA A 101 23.73 -14.20 -1.21
N TYR A 102 22.63 -13.62 -1.67
CA TYR A 102 22.24 -13.62 -3.08
C TYR A 102 23.28 -12.88 -3.93
N VAL A 103 23.69 -11.69 -3.51
CA VAL A 103 24.72 -10.91 -4.20
C VAL A 103 26.06 -11.64 -4.21
N ALA A 104 26.45 -12.26 -3.10
CA ALA A 104 27.67 -13.05 -3.02
C ALA A 104 27.65 -14.24 -4.00
N ARG A 105 26.51 -14.91 -4.15
CA ARG A 105 26.35 -16.08 -5.03
C ARG A 105 26.31 -15.73 -6.51
N TYR A 106 25.59 -14.68 -6.88
CA TYR A 106 25.31 -14.38 -8.30
C TYR A 106 26.11 -13.20 -8.85
N GLY A 107 26.71 -12.36 -8.00
CA GLY A 107 27.49 -11.20 -8.39
C GLY A 107 26.71 -10.29 -9.36
N LYS A 108 27.31 -9.97 -10.51
CA LYS A 108 26.69 -9.15 -11.56
C LYS A 108 25.50 -9.81 -12.27
N ASN A 109 25.35 -11.12 -12.13
CA ASN A 109 24.25 -11.89 -12.76
C ASN A 109 23.06 -12.06 -11.81
N ALA A 110 23.07 -11.41 -10.65
CA ALA A 110 21.97 -11.40 -9.69
C ALA A 110 20.68 -10.93 -10.37
N ARG A 111 19.71 -11.84 -10.52
CA ARG A 111 18.37 -11.49 -11.00
C ARG A 111 17.59 -10.94 -9.82
N ILE A 112 17.64 -9.63 -9.65
CA ILE A 112 17.06 -8.96 -8.49
C ILE A 112 15.55 -9.23 -8.36
N ALA A 113 14.85 -9.49 -9.47
CA ALA A 113 13.47 -9.99 -9.48
C ALA A 113 13.24 -11.21 -8.56
N SER A 114 14.23 -12.10 -8.42
CA SER A 114 14.15 -13.29 -7.56
C SER A 114 14.19 -13.01 -6.06
N ILE A 115 14.66 -11.83 -5.64
CA ILE A 115 14.72 -11.42 -4.22
C ILE A 115 13.82 -10.22 -3.91
N ARG A 116 13.03 -9.78 -4.89
CA ARG A 116 12.17 -8.60 -4.75
C ARG A 116 11.22 -8.73 -3.55
N GLU A 117 10.56 -9.88 -3.41
CA GLU A 117 9.64 -10.11 -2.31
C GLU A 117 10.32 -9.99 -0.93
N ILE A 118 11.55 -10.49 -0.82
CA ILE A 118 12.35 -10.39 0.41
C ILE A 118 12.70 -8.94 0.74
N ILE A 119 13.04 -8.15 -0.28
CA ILE A 119 13.30 -6.71 -0.13
C ILE A 119 12.02 -6.00 0.32
N ASP A 120 10.87 -6.33 -0.26
CA ASP A 120 9.58 -5.73 0.08
C ASP A 120 9.17 -6.04 1.52
N ILE A 121 9.29 -7.31 1.94
CA ILE A 121 9.02 -7.72 3.33
C ILE A 121 10.00 -7.05 4.29
N GLY A 122 11.28 -6.95 3.93
CA GLY A 122 12.31 -6.28 4.73
C GLY A 122 12.00 -4.80 4.93
N ALA A 123 11.68 -4.08 3.86
CA ALA A 123 11.28 -2.67 3.90
C ALA A 123 10.02 -2.45 4.73
N ARG A 124 8.98 -3.26 4.53
CA ARG A 124 7.74 -3.18 5.31
C ARG A 124 8.00 -3.40 6.80
N SER A 125 8.83 -4.39 7.13
CA SER A 125 9.23 -4.65 8.51
C SER A 125 10.01 -3.48 9.11
N ALA A 126 10.94 -2.89 8.35
CA ALA A 126 11.71 -1.72 8.78
C ALA A 126 10.81 -0.50 9.04
N MET A 127 9.85 -0.22 8.15
CA MET A 127 8.87 0.86 8.31
C MET A 127 7.96 0.66 9.53
N ARG A 128 7.70 -0.60 9.93
CA ARG A 128 6.86 -0.94 11.10
C ARG A 128 7.54 -0.66 12.43
N VAL A 129 8.86 -0.74 12.47
CA VAL A 129 9.67 -0.44 13.68
C VAL A 129 10.39 0.90 13.60
N ASP A 130 10.03 1.74 12.63
CA ASP A 130 10.65 3.05 12.35
C ASP A 130 12.17 3.01 12.16
N ASP A 131 12.70 1.91 11.64
CA ASP A 131 14.11 1.76 11.28
C ASP A 131 14.35 2.40 9.90
N LEU A 132 14.61 3.71 9.90
CA LEU A 132 14.85 4.49 8.67
C LEU A 132 16.12 4.06 7.92
N GLU A 133 17.13 3.55 8.62
CA GLU A 133 18.37 3.05 8.01
C GLU A 133 18.09 1.79 7.19
N SER A 134 17.42 0.81 7.80
CA SER A 134 17.00 -0.40 7.08
C SER A 134 15.99 -0.10 5.98
N THR A 135 15.08 0.85 6.21
CA THR A 135 14.12 1.30 5.17
C THR A 135 14.86 1.83 3.94
N ARG A 136 15.87 2.69 4.13
CA ARG A 136 16.72 3.19 3.04
C ARG A 136 17.53 2.09 2.39
N TYR A 137 18.11 1.19 3.18
CA TYR A 137 18.86 0.04 2.68
C TYR A 137 18.02 -0.79 1.70
N PHE A 138 16.80 -1.17 2.08
CA PHE A 138 15.93 -1.94 1.21
C PHE A 138 15.42 -1.11 0.03
N TYR A 139 15.17 0.19 0.19
CA TYR A 139 14.80 1.08 -0.90
C TYR A 139 15.87 1.14 -2.00
N ASP A 140 17.15 1.27 -1.62
CA ASP A 140 18.26 1.34 -2.58
C ASP A 140 18.42 0.02 -3.35
N TRP A 141 18.17 -1.11 -2.70
CA TRP A 141 18.07 -2.41 -3.37
C TRP A 141 16.85 -2.51 -4.28
N TYR A 142 15.72 -2.00 -3.83
CA TYR A 142 14.48 -2.01 -4.59
C TYR A 142 14.59 -1.23 -5.90
N LEU A 143 15.27 -0.06 -5.88
CA LEU A 143 15.54 0.72 -7.09
C LEU A 143 16.36 -0.05 -8.13
N GLN A 144 17.24 -0.96 -7.68
CA GLN A 144 18.02 -1.79 -8.59
C GLN A 144 17.19 -2.92 -9.22
N CYS A 145 16.09 -3.36 -8.59
CA CYS A 145 15.19 -4.37 -9.14
C CYS A 145 14.66 -3.97 -10.52
N GLY A 146 14.35 -2.68 -10.69
CA GLY A 146 13.52 -2.20 -11.78
C GLY A 146 12.09 -2.77 -11.73
N GLY A 147 11.17 -2.12 -12.42
CA GLY A 147 9.79 -2.56 -12.51
C GLY A 147 8.86 -1.42 -12.87
N MET A 148 7.85 -1.71 -13.71
CA MET A 148 6.82 -0.74 -14.10
C MET A 148 5.41 -1.13 -13.63
N ASN A 149 5.26 -2.31 -13.01
CA ASN A 149 3.95 -2.80 -12.57
C ASN A 149 3.35 -1.85 -11.53
N PRO A 150 2.01 -1.67 -11.46
CA PRO A 150 1.40 -0.73 -10.53
C PRO A 150 1.82 -1.01 -9.08
N GLY A 151 1.80 -2.29 -8.66
CA GLY A 151 2.24 -2.67 -7.31
C GLY A 151 3.65 -2.18 -6.95
N TYR A 152 4.52 -1.99 -7.95
CA TYR A 152 5.85 -1.42 -7.75
C TYR A 152 5.79 0.04 -7.29
N ASN A 153 4.99 0.85 -7.98
CA ASN A 153 4.84 2.28 -7.71
C ASN A 153 4.17 2.52 -6.35
N SER A 154 3.14 1.74 -6.01
CA SER A 154 2.46 1.85 -4.71
C SER A 154 3.40 1.59 -3.54
N PHE A 155 4.16 0.49 -3.60
CA PHE A 155 5.17 0.18 -2.57
C PHE A 155 6.24 1.27 -2.49
N ARG A 156 6.76 1.72 -3.64
CA ARG A 156 7.80 2.76 -3.69
C ARG A 156 7.31 4.06 -3.06
N ALA A 157 6.07 4.45 -3.32
CA ALA A 157 5.45 5.63 -2.74
C ALA A 157 5.38 5.54 -1.21
N HIS A 158 4.98 4.39 -0.65
CA HIS A 158 4.96 4.17 0.81
C HIS A 158 6.34 4.30 1.44
N VAL A 159 7.37 3.73 0.82
CA VAL A 159 8.74 3.83 1.31
C VAL A 159 9.25 5.27 1.23
N LEU A 160 9.01 5.97 0.12
CA LEU A 160 9.38 7.38 -0.05
C LEU A 160 8.70 8.29 0.98
N ALA A 161 7.41 8.06 1.22
CA ALA A 161 6.63 8.72 2.25
C ALA A 161 7.30 8.52 3.62
N LYS A 162 7.62 7.28 4.02
CA LYS A 162 8.33 7.02 5.29
C LYS A 162 9.70 7.69 5.39
N LEU A 163 10.40 7.84 4.26
CA LEU A 163 11.66 8.59 4.19
C LEU A 163 11.47 10.12 4.11
N SER A 164 10.26 10.63 4.32
CA SER A 164 9.89 12.06 4.22
C SER A 164 10.13 12.70 2.84
N ARG A 165 10.10 11.88 1.78
CA ARG A 165 10.25 12.30 0.37
C ARG A 165 8.87 12.39 -0.29
N TRP A 166 8.00 13.24 0.28
CA TRP A 166 6.58 13.32 -0.05
C TRP A 166 6.29 13.68 -1.51
N GLU A 167 7.09 14.57 -2.10
CA GLU A 167 6.97 14.97 -3.51
C GLU A 167 7.08 13.77 -4.46
N GLU A 168 8.15 12.99 -4.30
CA GLU A 168 8.38 11.78 -5.08
C GLU A 168 7.33 10.69 -4.76
N ALA A 169 6.87 10.61 -3.51
CA ALA A 169 5.81 9.68 -3.13
C ALA A 169 4.50 9.98 -3.88
N ILE A 170 4.13 11.27 -3.98
CA ILE A 170 2.97 11.71 -4.77
C ILE A 170 3.14 11.32 -6.24
N GLU A 171 4.31 11.57 -6.83
CA GLU A 171 4.59 11.17 -8.22
C GLU A 171 4.39 9.65 -8.43
N GLN A 172 4.90 8.82 -7.52
CA GLN A 172 4.72 7.37 -7.61
C GLN A 172 3.25 6.95 -7.43
N HIS A 173 2.49 7.63 -6.56
CA HIS A 173 1.06 7.39 -6.43
C HIS A 173 0.29 7.78 -7.70
N ILE A 174 0.67 8.86 -8.37
CA ILE A 174 0.08 9.25 -9.66
C ILE A 174 0.38 8.19 -10.73
N LEU A 175 1.63 7.74 -10.87
CA LEU A 175 1.99 6.66 -11.80
C LEU A 175 1.24 5.35 -11.51
N TYR A 176 0.86 5.11 -10.25
CA TYR A 176 -0.03 4.01 -9.90
C TYR A 176 -1.45 4.24 -10.39
N LEU A 177 -2.02 5.42 -10.09
CA LEU A 177 -3.39 5.76 -10.46
C LEU A 177 -3.60 5.93 -11.97
N GLU A 178 -2.56 6.24 -12.74
CA GLU A 178 -2.59 6.20 -14.20
C GLU A 178 -2.88 4.80 -14.75
N GLN A 179 -2.58 3.75 -13.98
CA GLN A 179 -2.85 2.36 -14.33
C GLN A 179 -4.08 1.79 -13.58
N ARG A 180 -4.40 2.34 -12.41
CA ARG A 180 -5.52 1.92 -11.54
C ARG A 180 -6.26 3.12 -10.97
N HIS A 181 -7.16 3.70 -11.77
CA HIS A 181 -7.78 5.00 -11.50
C HIS A 181 -8.62 5.09 -10.21
N GLN A 182 -9.12 3.96 -9.69
CA GLN A 182 -10.11 3.90 -8.61
C GLN A 182 -9.59 3.23 -7.32
N ASP A 183 -8.37 3.55 -6.91
CA ASP A 183 -7.82 3.05 -5.64
C ASP A 183 -7.96 4.09 -4.52
N ALA A 184 -8.95 3.89 -3.65
CA ALA A 184 -9.23 4.79 -2.53
C ALA A 184 -8.06 4.92 -1.54
N VAL A 185 -7.31 3.84 -1.31
CA VAL A 185 -6.17 3.85 -0.38
C VAL A 185 -5.06 4.73 -0.94
N VAL A 186 -4.84 4.71 -2.25
CA VAL A 186 -3.85 5.58 -2.89
C VAL A 186 -4.27 7.05 -2.85
N TRP A 187 -5.54 7.36 -3.08
CA TRP A 187 -6.05 8.73 -2.91
C TRP A 187 -5.90 9.24 -1.46
N GLU A 188 -6.18 8.40 -0.46
CA GLU A 188 -5.94 8.74 0.94
C GLU A 188 -4.45 9.02 1.21
N ASN A 189 -3.54 8.19 0.68
CA ASN A 189 -2.10 8.37 0.85
C ASN A 189 -1.58 9.64 0.16
N ILE A 190 -2.13 10.02 -1.00
CA ILE A 190 -1.85 11.32 -1.63
C ILE A 190 -2.26 12.46 -0.67
N GLY A 191 -3.44 12.39 -0.07
CA GLY A 191 -3.89 13.38 0.91
C GLY A 191 -2.94 13.50 2.11
N LEU A 192 -2.50 12.38 2.68
CA LEU A 192 -1.54 12.35 3.79
C LEU A 192 -0.18 12.94 3.39
N ALA A 193 0.30 12.64 2.19
CA ALA A 193 1.56 13.19 1.67
C ALA A 193 1.46 14.72 1.45
N LEU A 194 0.31 15.21 0.97
CA LEU A 194 0.05 16.64 0.78
C LEU A 194 -0.02 17.40 2.11
N VAL A 195 -0.68 16.85 3.14
CA VAL A 195 -0.65 17.41 4.51
C VAL A 195 0.77 17.43 5.07
N SER A 196 1.51 16.34 4.90
CA SER A 196 2.91 16.26 5.37
C SER A 196 3.82 17.26 4.66
N LEU A 197 3.57 17.49 3.37
CA LEU A 197 4.26 18.50 2.59
C LEU A 197 3.90 19.92 3.05
N SER A 198 2.63 20.23 3.29
CA SER A 198 2.20 21.56 3.74
C SER A 198 2.79 21.95 5.11
N GLN A 199 3.10 20.96 5.94
CA GLN A 199 3.72 21.13 7.27
C GLN A 199 5.25 21.12 7.26
N LYS A 200 5.89 20.80 6.11
CA LYS A 200 7.35 20.70 6.00
C LYS A 200 7.98 22.09 6.15
N HIS A 201 9.04 22.17 6.97
CA HIS A 201 9.77 23.41 7.17
C HIS A 201 10.32 23.97 5.84
N GLY A 202 10.05 25.25 5.58
CA GLY A 202 10.54 25.95 4.39
C GLY A 202 9.60 25.91 3.18
N VAL A 203 8.43 25.29 3.30
CA VAL A 203 7.37 25.45 2.31
C VAL A 203 6.82 26.88 2.38
N ASP A 204 6.59 27.49 1.21
CA ASP A 204 5.99 28.82 1.13
C ASP A 204 4.61 28.78 1.78
N THR A 205 4.37 29.69 2.74
CA THR A 205 3.07 29.91 3.36
C THR A 205 1.92 30.03 2.35
N LYS A 206 2.19 30.56 1.14
CA LYS A 206 1.20 30.65 0.05
C LYS A 206 0.80 29.30 -0.53
N LEU A 207 1.65 28.28 -0.41
CA LEU A 207 1.38 26.91 -0.86
C LEU A 207 0.67 26.06 0.21
N GLN A 208 0.71 26.47 1.47
CA GLN A 208 0.16 25.66 2.57
C GLN A 208 -1.35 25.43 2.40
N GLU A 209 -2.14 26.49 2.20
CA GLU A 209 -3.59 26.38 2.01
C GLU A 209 -3.96 25.57 0.75
N PRO A 210 -3.40 25.83 -0.44
CA PRO A 210 -3.68 25.02 -1.63
C PRO A 210 -3.35 23.52 -1.46
N LEU A 211 -2.22 23.19 -0.80
CA LEU A 211 -1.86 21.80 -0.52
C LEU A 211 -2.88 21.12 0.40
N LEU A 212 -3.35 21.82 1.44
CA LEU A 212 -4.38 21.31 2.35
C LEU A 212 -5.74 21.15 1.64
N ARG A 213 -6.10 22.05 0.72
CA ARG A 213 -7.33 21.90 -0.10
C ARG A 213 -7.24 20.69 -1.03
N LEU A 214 -6.09 20.47 -1.69
CA LEU A 214 -5.86 19.28 -2.49
C LEU A 214 -5.89 18.00 -1.65
N ALA A 215 -5.35 18.05 -0.43
CA ALA A 215 -5.43 16.91 0.49
C ALA A 215 -6.88 16.59 0.85
N LEU A 216 -7.67 17.60 1.22
CA LEU A 216 -9.08 17.45 1.52
C LEU A 216 -9.86 16.89 0.32
N GLY A 217 -9.61 17.40 -0.88
CA GLY A 217 -10.20 16.86 -2.10
C GLY A 217 -9.82 15.40 -2.37
N SER A 218 -8.56 15.03 -2.10
CA SER A 218 -8.09 13.65 -2.23
C SER A 218 -8.80 12.72 -1.24
N TYR A 219 -9.06 13.17 -0.01
CA TYR A 219 -9.84 12.41 0.96
C TYR A 219 -11.31 12.24 0.54
N CYS A 220 -11.94 13.30 0.04
CA CYS A 220 -13.30 13.20 -0.49
C CYS A 220 -13.36 12.24 -1.68
N ARG A 221 -12.36 12.25 -2.57
CA ARG A 221 -12.26 11.30 -3.69
C ARG A 221 -12.14 9.86 -3.20
N ALA A 222 -11.28 9.60 -2.22
CA ALA A 222 -11.17 8.28 -1.60
C ALA A 222 -12.50 7.81 -0.99
N PHE A 223 -13.22 8.72 -0.32
CA PHE A 223 -14.53 8.42 0.28
C PHE A 223 -15.55 8.05 -0.81
N SER A 224 -15.64 8.84 -1.88
CA SER A 224 -16.54 8.56 -3.01
C SER A 224 -16.25 7.21 -3.65
N ILE A 225 -14.99 6.79 -3.75
CA ILE A 225 -14.62 5.46 -4.27
C ILE A 225 -15.10 4.35 -3.31
N ILE A 226 -14.82 4.47 -2.00
CA ILE A 226 -15.24 3.48 -0.99
C ILE A 226 -16.76 3.34 -0.94
N HIS A 227 -17.47 4.48 -0.97
CA HIS A 227 -18.92 4.54 -0.87
C HIS A 227 -19.61 4.10 -2.18
N GLY A 228 -19.03 4.44 -3.34
CA GLY A 228 -19.51 4.04 -4.66
C GLY A 228 -19.25 2.58 -5.03
N CYS A 229 -18.34 1.89 -4.32
CA CYS A 229 -18.04 0.49 -4.57
C CYS A 229 -19.26 -0.39 -4.25
N LYS A 230 -19.83 -1.04 -5.29
CA LYS A 230 -21.00 -1.94 -5.16
C LYS A 230 -20.61 -3.36 -4.72
N ASN A 231 -19.34 -3.72 -4.83
CA ASN A 231 -18.84 -5.10 -4.69
C ASN A 231 -18.40 -5.47 -3.27
N TRP A 232 -18.73 -4.65 -2.26
CA TRP A 232 -18.49 -5.02 -0.86
C TRP A 232 -19.28 -6.28 -0.53
N LYS A 233 -18.58 -7.42 -0.41
CA LYS A 233 -19.20 -8.65 0.06
C LYS A 233 -19.81 -8.40 1.45
N PRO A 234 -21.03 -8.89 1.74
CA PRO A 234 -21.67 -8.69 3.03
C PRO A 234 -21.07 -9.58 4.13
N THR A 235 -19.77 -9.88 4.03
CA THR A 235 -19.05 -10.63 5.06
C THR A 235 -18.60 -9.68 6.15
N GLU A 236 -18.61 -10.16 7.39
CA GLU A 236 -18.22 -9.37 8.56
C GLU A 236 -16.82 -8.74 8.40
N ALA A 237 -15.87 -9.49 7.83
CA ALA A 237 -14.52 -8.99 7.57
C ALA A 237 -14.47 -7.81 6.58
N ALA A 238 -15.29 -7.86 5.52
CA ALA A 238 -15.37 -6.78 4.52
C ALA A 238 -16.06 -5.54 5.09
N VAL A 239 -17.16 -5.71 5.82
CA VAL A 239 -17.86 -4.62 6.53
C VAL A 239 -16.93 -3.95 7.54
N ARG A 240 -16.20 -4.76 8.35
CA ARG A 240 -15.22 -4.25 9.31
C ARG A 240 -14.11 -3.47 8.63
N ARG A 241 -13.56 -3.98 7.51
CA ARG A 241 -12.52 -3.28 6.73
C ARG A 241 -13.03 -1.94 6.20
N LYS A 242 -14.21 -1.91 5.60
CA LYS A 242 -14.85 -0.68 5.10
C LYS A 242 -14.99 0.34 6.25
N HIS A 243 -15.55 -0.08 7.38
CA HIS A 243 -15.74 0.79 8.53
C HIS A 243 -14.43 1.39 9.06
N ILE A 244 -13.36 0.58 9.18
CA ILE A 244 -12.04 1.04 9.61
C ILE A 244 -11.48 2.07 8.62
N GLN A 245 -11.55 1.79 7.33
CA GLN A 245 -11.06 2.69 6.28
C GLN A 245 -11.82 4.02 6.28
N THR A 246 -13.16 3.99 6.29
CA THR A 246 -13.98 5.22 6.31
C THR A 246 -13.75 6.04 7.58
N THR A 247 -13.59 5.39 8.73
CA THR A 247 -13.32 6.09 10.01
C THR A 247 -11.98 6.80 10.00
N ARG A 248 -10.92 6.12 9.55
CA ARG A 248 -9.58 6.71 9.42
C ARG A 248 -9.59 7.88 8.42
N LEU A 249 -10.23 7.68 7.28
CA LEU A 249 -10.36 8.69 6.24
C LEU A 249 -11.10 9.94 6.74
N TRP A 250 -12.19 9.75 7.50
CA TRP A 250 -12.93 10.83 8.16
C TRP A 250 -12.05 11.63 9.12
N GLN A 251 -11.26 10.97 9.97
CA GLN A 251 -10.34 11.65 10.89
C GLN A 251 -9.32 12.51 10.15
N ASN A 252 -8.74 11.98 9.06
CA ASN A 252 -7.80 12.71 8.22
C ASN A 252 -8.44 13.93 7.55
N ALA A 253 -9.67 13.79 7.04
CA ALA A 253 -10.42 14.87 6.42
C ALA A 253 -10.80 15.97 7.42
N VAL A 254 -11.28 15.61 8.61
CA VAL A 254 -11.61 16.57 9.68
C VAL A 254 -10.37 17.33 10.11
N SER A 255 -9.23 16.67 10.29
CA SER A 255 -7.97 17.33 10.65
C SER A 255 -7.55 18.35 9.58
N ALA A 256 -7.58 17.99 8.31
CA ALA A 256 -7.24 18.90 7.22
C ALA A 256 -8.23 20.07 7.11
N ALA A 257 -9.52 19.82 7.34
CA ALA A 257 -10.54 20.87 7.37
C ALA A 257 -10.34 21.85 8.53
N GLN A 258 -9.94 21.37 9.71
CA GLN A 258 -9.61 22.21 10.85
C GLN A 258 -8.40 23.10 10.57
N ASP A 259 -7.36 22.57 9.93
CA ASP A 259 -6.19 23.35 9.51
C ASP A 259 -6.56 24.45 8.50
N LEU A 260 -7.63 24.25 7.73
CA LEU A 260 -8.23 25.25 6.82
C LEU A 260 -9.26 26.17 7.49
N SER A 261 -9.49 26.04 8.80
CA SER A 261 -10.56 26.75 9.53
C SER A 261 -11.97 26.51 8.96
N ILE A 262 -12.20 25.37 8.31
CA ILE A 262 -13.51 24.95 7.82
C ILE A 262 -14.30 24.33 8.98
N SER A 263 -15.50 24.87 9.24
CA SER A 263 -16.37 24.37 10.32
C SER A 263 -17.00 23.04 9.94
N VAL A 264 -16.50 21.96 10.55
CA VAL A 264 -17.07 20.61 10.48
C VAL A 264 -17.72 20.28 11.83
N ASP A 265 -18.92 19.71 11.81
CA ASP A 265 -19.58 19.26 13.04
C ASP A 265 -18.86 18.01 13.58
N SER A 266 -17.86 18.22 14.42
CA SER A 266 -17.09 17.16 15.07
C SER A 266 -17.93 16.28 16.02
N SER A 267 -19.15 16.68 16.36
CA SER A 267 -20.06 15.85 17.16
C SER A 267 -20.64 14.69 16.35
N ASN A 268 -20.67 14.83 15.02
CA ASN A 268 -21.05 13.75 14.13
C ASN A 268 -19.92 12.72 14.02
N LYS A 269 -20.05 11.63 14.78
CA LYS A 269 -19.13 10.49 14.71
C LYS A 269 -19.43 9.55 13.55
N ASN A 270 -20.48 9.82 12.75
CA ASN A 270 -20.82 8.98 11.62
C ASN A 270 -19.93 9.33 10.42
N ALA A 271 -18.85 8.57 10.26
CA ALA A 271 -17.92 8.71 9.14
C ALA A 271 -18.60 8.47 7.76
N GLU A 272 -19.80 7.89 7.74
CA GLU A 272 -20.60 7.62 6.54
C GLU A 272 -21.65 8.71 6.25
N ASP A 273 -21.63 9.85 6.95
CA ASP A 273 -22.60 10.93 6.74
C ASP A 273 -22.34 11.70 5.43
N GLU A 274 -22.99 11.24 4.36
CA GLU A 274 -22.90 11.77 2.99
C GLU A 274 -23.09 13.30 2.89
N PRO A 275 -24.08 13.96 3.55
CA PRO A 275 -24.23 15.42 3.49
C PRO A 275 -23.00 16.18 3.98
N THR A 276 -22.29 15.66 4.99
CA THR A 276 -21.08 16.31 5.50
C THR A 276 -19.92 16.20 4.52
N TRP A 277 -19.76 15.05 3.86
CA TRP A 277 -18.78 14.88 2.77
C TRP A 277 -19.11 15.76 1.57
N GLN A 278 -20.38 15.92 1.21
CA GLN A 278 -20.80 16.83 0.15
C GLN A 278 -20.49 18.29 0.49
N LYS A 279 -20.66 18.69 1.75
CA LYS A 279 -20.25 20.02 2.22
C LYS A 279 -18.73 20.21 2.08
N LEU A 280 -17.92 19.25 2.54
CA LEU A 280 -16.46 19.30 2.38
C LEU A 280 -16.05 19.36 0.91
N GLN A 281 -16.67 18.55 0.06
CA GLN A 281 -16.44 18.58 -1.38
C GLN A 281 -16.78 19.95 -1.97
N ALA A 282 -17.90 20.56 -1.57
CA ALA A 282 -18.29 21.89 -2.03
C ALA A 282 -17.31 22.99 -1.56
N GLU A 283 -16.68 22.86 -0.40
CA GLU A 283 -15.62 23.80 0.04
C GLU A 283 -14.32 23.65 -0.78
N VAL A 284 -14.05 22.45 -1.31
CA VAL A 284 -12.89 22.19 -2.18
C VAL A 284 -13.16 22.68 -3.61
N THR A 285 -14.34 22.41 -4.16
CA THR A 285 -14.69 22.70 -5.57
C THR A 285 -15.38 24.05 -5.78
N GLY A 286 -16.05 24.59 -4.75
CA GLY A 286 -16.87 25.79 -4.80
C GLY A 286 -16.04 27.04 -5.02
N GLY A 287 -15.82 27.39 -6.28
CA GLY A 287 -15.28 28.68 -6.71
C GLY A 287 -13.86 28.65 -7.27
N GLN A 288 -13.13 27.54 -7.11
CA GLN A 288 -11.72 27.33 -7.53
C GLN A 288 -10.82 28.58 -7.70
N PRO A 289 -10.85 29.61 -6.82
CA PRO A 289 -10.03 30.80 -7.06
C PRO A 289 -8.54 30.47 -6.87
N TRP A 290 -8.29 29.46 -6.03
CA TRP A 290 -6.99 28.97 -5.65
C TRP A 290 -6.30 28.13 -6.73
N LEU A 291 -7.04 27.60 -7.73
CA LEU A 291 -6.45 26.71 -8.72
C LEU A 291 -5.53 27.45 -9.71
N PRO A 292 -5.92 28.60 -10.30
CA PRO A 292 -4.99 29.44 -11.06
C PRO A 292 -3.78 29.88 -10.23
N ASP A 293 -4.00 30.31 -8.98
CA ASP A 293 -2.92 30.73 -8.08
C ASP A 293 -1.96 29.57 -7.78
N LEU A 294 -2.47 28.35 -7.62
CA LEU A 294 -1.66 27.14 -7.46
C LEU A 294 -0.80 26.91 -8.71
N LEU A 295 -1.36 27.03 -9.92
CA LEU A 295 -0.63 26.83 -11.17
C LEU A 295 0.51 27.85 -11.33
N ASP A 296 0.27 29.10 -10.95
CA ASP A 296 1.29 30.15 -11.00
C ASP A 296 2.40 29.96 -9.96
N LEU A 297 2.06 29.38 -8.80
CA LEU A 297 3.03 29.05 -7.75
C LEU A 297 3.81 27.75 -8.06
N CYS A 298 3.31 26.91 -8.95
CA CYS A 298 3.87 25.61 -9.32
C CYS A 298 5.07 25.69 -10.29
N THR A 299 6.07 26.51 -9.98
CA THR A 299 7.37 26.55 -10.72
C THR A 299 8.35 25.44 -10.29
N ILE A 300 7.95 24.58 -9.35
CA ILE A 300 8.74 23.54 -8.69
C ILE A 300 8.47 22.16 -9.34
N SER A 301 9.35 21.17 -9.13
CA SER A 301 9.22 19.77 -9.59
C SER A 301 7.82 19.18 -9.45
N LEU A 302 7.09 19.54 -8.39
CA LEU A 302 5.76 19.03 -8.07
C LEU A 302 4.63 19.60 -8.94
N GLY A 303 4.88 20.66 -9.72
CA GLY A 303 3.82 21.39 -10.41
C GLY A 303 2.92 20.50 -11.26
N LYS A 304 3.51 19.60 -12.06
CA LYS A 304 2.77 18.65 -12.89
C LYS A 304 1.88 17.71 -12.07
N SER A 305 2.39 17.21 -10.93
CA SER A 305 1.64 16.31 -10.05
C SER A 305 0.44 17.01 -9.42
N LEU A 306 0.61 18.26 -8.98
CA LEU A 306 -0.48 19.03 -8.40
C LEU A 306 -1.55 19.40 -9.44
N VAL A 307 -1.14 19.76 -10.66
CA VAL A 307 -2.06 19.98 -11.78
C VAL A 307 -2.87 18.72 -12.07
N TRP A 308 -2.20 17.57 -12.12
CA TRP A 308 -2.86 16.28 -12.36
C TRP A 308 -3.88 15.95 -11.27
N ILE A 309 -3.51 16.11 -9.99
CA ILE A 309 -4.44 15.87 -8.88
C ILE A 309 -5.65 16.80 -9.00
N ALA A 310 -5.41 18.09 -9.23
CA ALA A 310 -6.48 19.07 -9.35
C ALA A 310 -7.43 18.77 -10.52
N SER A 311 -6.91 18.35 -11.68
CA SER A 311 -7.75 18.00 -12.82
C SER A 311 -8.63 16.78 -12.52
N GLN A 312 -8.06 15.73 -11.91
CA GLN A 312 -8.82 14.55 -11.50
C GLN A 312 -9.92 14.86 -10.47
N LEU A 313 -9.71 15.86 -9.62
CA LEU A 313 -10.72 16.32 -8.65
C LEU A 313 -11.80 17.21 -9.31
N ALA A 314 -11.45 17.93 -10.37
CA ALA A 314 -12.36 18.82 -11.10
C ALA A 314 -13.31 18.05 -12.03
N ASP A 315 -12.84 16.97 -12.66
CA ASP A 315 -13.62 16.16 -13.61
C ASP A 315 -14.77 15.36 -12.94
N GLY A 316 -14.91 15.47 -11.62
CA GLY A 316 -15.89 14.72 -10.84
C GLY A 316 -15.64 13.20 -10.94
N PRO A 317 -16.47 12.38 -10.30
CA PRO A 317 -16.54 10.98 -10.65
C PRO A 317 -17.09 10.89 -12.08
N SER A 318 -16.21 10.76 -13.08
CA SER A 318 -16.62 10.54 -14.46
C SER A 318 -17.55 9.32 -14.49
N SER A 319 -18.76 9.51 -14.98
CA SER A 319 -19.76 8.45 -15.13
C SER A 319 -19.37 7.41 -16.18
N GLU A 320 -18.19 7.52 -16.78
CA GLU A 320 -17.77 6.77 -17.97
C GLU A 320 -17.01 5.47 -17.65
N GLY A 321 -16.78 5.14 -16.38
CA GLY A 321 -16.22 3.83 -15.99
C GLY A 321 -17.28 2.85 -15.49
N ASN A 322 -18.25 2.47 -16.34
CA ASN A 322 -19.15 1.34 -16.03
C ASN A 322 -18.46 -0.03 -16.16
N ASP A 323 -17.15 -0.07 -16.48
CA ASP A 323 -16.32 -1.27 -16.45
C ASP A 323 -15.86 -1.62 -15.03
N ALA A 324 -16.79 -1.57 -14.07
CA ALA A 324 -16.61 -2.14 -12.73
C ALA A 324 -16.43 -3.67 -12.74
N ASP A 325 -16.44 -4.28 -13.94
CA ASP A 325 -16.19 -5.70 -14.19
C ASP A 325 -14.71 -6.01 -14.53
N GLU A 326 -13.83 -5.01 -14.67
CA GLU A 326 -12.38 -5.23 -14.78
C GLU A 326 -11.62 -5.14 -13.44
N GLU A 327 -12.30 -5.30 -12.31
CA GLU A 327 -11.68 -6.07 -11.23
C GLU A 327 -11.63 -7.52 -11.73
N LYS A 328 -10.62 -7.82 -12.58
CA LYS A 328 -10.20 -9.19 -12.86
C LYS A 328 -10.23 -9.90 -11.53
N ASN A 329 -11.06 -10.94 -11.52
CA ASN A 329 -11.37 -11.77 -10.39
C ASN A 329 -10.13 -11.87 -9.53
N VAL A 330 -10.22 -11.48 -8.27
CA VAL A 330 -9.11 -11.48 -7.29
C VAL A 330 -8.64 -12.93 -6.97
N ALA A 331 -8.96 -13.87 -7.86
CA ALA A 331 -8.46 -15.24 -7.98
C ALA A 331 -7.47 -15.44 -9.16
N GLU A 332 -7.30 -14.44 -10.05
CA GLU A 332 -6.29 -14.39 -11.13
C GLU A 332 -5.11 -13.45 -10.78
N LEU A 333 -5.03 -12.96 -9.55
CA LEU A 333 -3.95 -12.14 -8.98
C LEU A 333 -3.48 -12.72 -7.66
#